data_AF-A0A171AS94-F1
#
_entry.id   AF-A0A171AS94-F1
#
_cell.length_a   1.000
_cell.length_b   1.000
_cell.length_c   1.000
_cell.angle_alpha   90.00
_cell.angle_beta   90.00
_cell.angle_gamma   90.00
#
_symmetry.space_group_name_H-M   'P 1'
#
loop_
_entity.id
_entity.type
_entity.pdbx_description
1 polymer ?
#
loop_
_entity_poly.entity_id
_entity_poly.type
_entity_poly.pdbx_seq_one_letter_code
_entity_poly.pdbx_strand_id
1 'polypeptide(L)' 'LDALGEEIALDDDTSYLDDAVTAPPAPVKEPSTTPQKNKDGVAVDEFGLPQIPA' A
#
# COMPACT_ATOMS: atom_id res chain seq x y z
N LEU A 1 19.95 -10.90 -6.70
CA LEU A 1 19.39 -11.03 -5.33
C LEU A 1 20.50 -11.28 -4.34
N ASP A 2 21.54 -12.04 -4.71
CA ASP A 2 22.69 -12.34 -3.85
C ASP A 2 23.36 -11.10 -3.25
N ALA A 3 23.67 -10.08 -4.06
CA ALA A 3 24.25 -8.82 -3.57
C ALA A 3 23.36 -8.07 -2.55
N LEU A 4 22.04 -8.15 -2.68
CA LEU A 4 21.07 -7.59 -1.72
C LEU A 4 21.00 -8.44 -0.45
N GLY A 5 21.14 -9.76 -0.56
CA GLY A 5 21.18 -10.65 0.60
C GLY A 5 22.42 -10.44 1.45
N GLU A 6 23.57 -10.16 0.83
CA GLU A 6 24.81 -9.83 1.53
C GLU A 6 24.73 -8.48 2.26
N GLU A 7 24.08 -7.48 1.66
CA GLU A 7 23.83 -6.17 2.28
C GLU A 7 22.94 -6.29 3.53
N ILE A 8 21.82 -7.01 3.42
CA ILE A 8 20.90 -7.24 4.55
C ILE A 8 21.56 -8.07 5.65
N ALA A 9 22.44 -9.01 5.31
CA ALA A 9 23.14 -9.84 6.28
C ALA A 9 24.25 -9.10 7.04
N LEU A 10 24.77 -8.00 6.47
CA LEU A 10 25.78 -7.15 7.09
C LEU A 10 25.17 -5.95 7.83
N ASP A 11 23.85 -5.75 7.72
CA ASP A 11 23.13 -4.72 8.47
C ASP A 11 22.86 -5.18 9.90
N ASP A 12 23.29 -4.36 10.87
CA ASP A 12 23.07 -4.60 12.29
C ASP A 12 21.65 -4.17 12.72
N ASP A 13 20.97 -3.35 11.90
CA ASP A 13 19.59 -2.94 12.17
C ASP A 13 18.62 -4.05 11.77
N THR A 14 18.05 -4.72 12.77
CA THR A 14 17.05 -5.80 12.57
C THR A 14 15.63 -5.37 12.92
N SER A 15 15.40 -4.09 13.20
CA SER A 15 14.10 -3.55 13.63
C SER A 15 12.98 -3.81 12.62
N TYR A 16 13.31 -3.92 11.32
CA TYR A 16 12.37 -4.27 10.26
C TYR A 16 11.65 -5.61 10.48
N LEU A 17 12.26 -6.56 11.21
CA LEU A 17 11.63 -7.85 11.54
C LEU A 17 10.53 -7.66 12.58
N ASP A 18 10.79 -6.85 13.60
CA ASP A 18 9.81 -6.53 14.64
C ASP A 18 8.71 -5.62 14.09
N ASP A 19 9.06 -4.68 13.21
CA ASP A 19 8.10 -3.83 12.49
C ASP A 19 7.15 -4.66 11.63
N ALA A 20 7.63 -5.71 10.96
CA ALA A 20 6.79 -6.61 10.17
C ALA A 20 5.80 -7.41 11.04
N VAL A 21 6.18 -7.76 12.27
CA VAL A 21 5.32 -8.47 13.23
C VAL A 21 4.31 -7.53 13.90
N THR A 22 4.73 -6.30 14.19
CA THR A 22 3.90 -5.30 14.87
C THR A 22 3.04 -4.49 13.90
N ALA A 23 3.30 -4.58 12.59
CA ALA A 23 2.51 -3.96 11.56
C ALA A 23 1.03 -4.34 11.69
N PRO A 24 0.11 -3.38 11.49
CA PRO A 24 -1.30 -3.68 11.46
C PRO A 24 -1.59 -4.68 10.32
N PRO A 25 -2.57 -5.57 10.50
CA PRO A 25 -2.94 -6.51 9.45
C PRO A 25 -3.37 -5.75 8.20
N ALA A 26 -3.08 -6.33 7.04
CA ALA A 26 -3.55 -5.80 5.78
C ALA A 26 -5.07 -5.59 5.81
N PRO A 27 -5.60 -4.54 5.15
CA PRO A 27 -7.04 -4.34 5.05
C PRO A 27 -7.71 -5.59 4.48
N VAL A 28 -8.64 -6.18 5.24
CA VAL A 28 -9.38 -7.38 4.81
C VAL A 28 -10.45 -7.03 3.77
N LYS A 29 -10.90 -5.78 3.75
CA LYS A 29 -11.88 -5.29 2.81
C LYS A 29 -11.23 -5.08 1.45
N GLU A 30 -11.82 -5.67 0.40
CA GLU A 30 -11.41 -5.37 -0.97
C GLU A 30 -11.49 -3.86 -1.24
N PRO A 31 -10.56 -3.32 -2.04
CA PRO A 31 -10.66 -1.94 -2.50
C PRO A 31 -12.05 -1.72 -3.12
N SER A 32 -12.64 -0.57 -2.80
CA SER A 32 -14.00 -0.26 -3.22
C SER A 32 -13.99 0.03 -4.72
N THR A 33 -14.37 -0.95 -5.54
CA THR A 33 -14.56 -0.75 -6.99
C THR A 33 -15.77 0.12 -7.33
N THR A 34 -16.59 0.47 -6.34
CA THR A 34 -17.71 1.39 -6.53
C THR A 34 -17.19 2.82 -6.71
N PRO A 35 -17.40 3.44 -7.89
CA PRO A 35 -17.02 4.82 -8.12
C PRO A 35 -17.71 5.72 -7.09
N GLN A 36 -16.93 6.47 -6.32
CA GLN A 36 -17.49 7.56 -5.54
C GLN A 36 -17.77 8.72 -6.49
N LYS A 37 -18.77 9.54 -6.17
CA LYS A 37 -19.03 10.77 -6.93
C LYS A 37 -18.70 11.97 -6.06
N ASN A 38 -17.96 12.92 -6.62
CA ASN A 38 -17.78 14.22 -5.98
C ASN A 38 -19.10 15.04 -6.02
N LYS A 39 -19.08 16.22 -5.39
CA LYS A 39 -20.24 17.14 -5.36
C LYS A 39 -20.77 17.54 -6.75
N ASP A 40 -19.92 17.43 -7.78
CA ASP A 40 -20.23 17.77 -9.17
C ASP A 40 -20.68 16.54 -9.97
N GLY A 41 -20.84 15.38 -9.32
CA GLY A 41 -21.29 14.13 -9.93
C GLY A 41 -20.22 13.36 -10.71
N VAL A 42 -18.96 13.79 -10.67
CA VAL A 42 -17.83 13.16 -11.36
C VAL A 42 -17.39 11.92 -10.60
N ALA A 43 -17.21 10.80 -11.32
CA ALA A 43 -16.66 9.58 -10.76
C ALA A 43 -15.20 9.80 -10.32
N VAL A 44 -14.93 9.54 -9.04
CA VAL A 44 -13.62 9.67 -8.41
C VAL A 44 -13.19 8.35 -7.79
N ASP A 45 -11.89 8.14 -7.76
CA ASP A 45 -11.23 7.03 -7.06
C ASP A 45 -11.12 7.30 -5.55
N GLU A 46 -10.47 6.39 -4.82
CA GLU A 46 -10.27 6.47 -3.37
C GLU A 46 -9.39 7.65 -2.93
N PHE A 47 -8.62 8.23 -3.85
CA PHE A 47 -7.81 9.43 -3.60
C PHE A 47 -8.59 10.72 -3.92
N GLY A 48 -9.83 10.60 -4.40
CA GLY A 48 -10.64 11.73 -4.85
C GLY A 48 -10.22 12.27 -6.21
N LEU A 49 -9.36 11.54 -6.94
CA LEU A 49 -8.95 11.90 -8.29
C LEU A 49 -10.01 11.42 -9.29
N PRO A 50 -10.23 12.14 -10.40
CA PRO A 50 -11.12 11.68 -11.45
C PRO A 50 -10.69 10.30 -11.97
N GLN A 51 -11.64 9.36 -12.07
CA GLN A 51 -11.36 8.03 -12.61
C GLN A 51 -10.87 8.14 -14.06
N ILE A 52 -9.70 7.55 -14.32
CA ILE A 52 -9.13 7.43 -15.67
C ILE A 52 -9.58 6.10 -16.31
N PRO A 53 -9.92 6.08 -17.61
CA PRO A 53 -10.20 4.83 -18.31
C PRO A 53 -8.93 3.96 -18.34
N ALA A 54 -9.13 2.64 -18.12
CA ALA A 54 -8.08 1.63 -18.13
C ALA A 54 -7.58 1.29 -19.54
#